data_AF-A0A436FD90-F1
#
_entry.id   AF-A0A436FD90-F1
#
_cell.length_a   1.000
_cell.length_b   1.000
_cell.length_c   1.000
_cell.angle_alpha   90.00
_cell.angle_beta   90.00
_cell.angle_gamma   90.00
#
_symmetry.space_group_name_H-M   'P 1'
#
loop_
_entity.id
_entity.type
_entity.pdbx_description
1 polymer ?
#
loop_
_entity_poly.entity_id
_entity_poly.type
_entity_poly.pdbx_seq_one_letter_code
_entity_poly.pdbx_strand_id
1 'polypeptide(L)' 'THEMGFARQVADRVIFMDQGEIVEMGEPGTFFDNPREARSKAFLSQISH' A
#
# COMPACT_ATOMS: atom_id res chain seq x y z
N THR A 1 1.07 -2.95 9.00
CA THR A 1 1.48 -4.37 9.11
C THR A 1 2.23 -4.74 7.85
N HIS A 2 3.12 -5.76 7.91
CA HIS A 2 3.79 -6.31 6.72
C HIS A 2 3.02 -7.49 6.10
N GLU A 3 1.91 -7.91 6.72
CA GLU A 3 1.01 -8.92 6.17
C GLU A 3 0.01 -8.27 5.21
N MET A 4 0.42 -8.08 3.96
CA MET A 4 -0.35 -7.35 2.95
C MET A 4 -1.69 -7.99 2.62
N GLY A 5 -1.75 -9.32 2.55
CA GLY A 5 -3.01 -10.05 2.28
C GLY A 5 -4.07 -9.83 3.37
N PHE A 6 -3.65 -9.81 4.63
CA PHE A 6 -4.53 -9.49 5.75
C PHE A 6 -4.98 -8.03 5.71
N ALA A 7 -4.05 -7.10 5.49
CA ALA A 7 -4.38 -5.68 5.38
C ALA A 7 -5.37 -5.41 4.24
N ARG A 8 -5.21 -6.10 3.10
CA ARG A 8 -6.11 -6.00 1.96
C ARG A 8 -7.53 -6.50 2.26
N GLN A 9 -7.66 -7.53 3.10
CA GLN A 9 -8.96 -8.14 3.42
C GLN A 9 -9.72 -7.41 4.52
N VAL A 10 -9.02 -6.83 5.49
CA VAL A 10 -9.64 -6.38 6.76
C VAL A 10 -9.61 -4.86 6.91
N ALA A 11 -8.68 -4.14 6.27
CA ALA A 11 -8.59 -2.71 6.46
C ALA A 11 -9.69 -1.94 5.70
N ASP A 12 -10.24 -0.89 6.31
CA ASP A 12 -11.10 0.05 5.61
C ASP A 12 -10.29 1.04 4.76
N ARG A 13 -9.06 1.36 5.22
CA ARG A 13 -8.13 2.28 4.55
C ARG A 13 -6.70 1.81 4.75
N VAL A 14 -5.87 2.04 3.74
CA VAL A 14 -4.43 1.84 3.78
C VAL A 14 -3.74 3.21 3.73
N ILE A 15 -2.69 3.35 4.53
CA ILE A 15 -1.79 4.51 4.51
C ILE A 15 -0.39 3.95 4.33
N PHE A 16 0.25 4.36 3.23
CA PHE A 16 1.64 4.09 2.98
C PHE A 16 2.48 5.29 3.39
N MET A 17 3.48 5.02 4.23
CA MET A 17 4.42 6.00 4.71
C MET A 17 5.83 5.63 4.28
N ASP A 18 6.60 6.63 3.89
CA ASP A 18 8.01 6.50 3.54
C ASP A 18 8.74 7.80 3.91
N GLN A 19 9.97 7.67 4.42
CA GLN A 19 10.80 8.79 4.88
C GLN A 19 10.10 9.75 5.86
N GLY A 20 9.20 9.24 6.71
CA GLY A 20 8.46 10.04 7.69
C GLY A 20 7.27 10.82 7.11
N GLU A 21 6.94 10.63 5.82
CA GLU A 21 5.81 11.27 5.16
C GLU A 21 4.72 10.26 4.80
N ILE A 22 3.46 10.72 4.76
CA ILE A 22 2.38 9.96 4.14
C ILE A 22 2.51 10.14 2.63
N VAL A 23 2.86 9.06 1.95
CA VAL A 23 3.06 9.05 0.51
C VAL A 23 1.73 8.84 -0.21
N GLU A 24 0.97 7.84 0.21
CA GLU A 24 -0.30 7.49 -0.42
C GLU A 24 -1.28 6.96 0.61
N MET A 25 -2.55 7.27 0.41
CA MET A 25 -3.62 6.71 1.21
C MET A 25 -4.84 6.42 0.34
N GLY A 26 -5.58 5.36 0.66
CA GLY A 26 -6.75 4.97 -0.12
C GLY A 26 -7.42 3.71 0.38
N GLU A 27 -8.44 3.27 -0.33
CA GLU A 27 -9.03 1.95 -0.11
C GLU A 27 -8.01 0.86 -0.44
N PRO A 28 -8.01 -0.28 0.30
CA PRO A 28 -7.01 -1.32 0.11
C PRO A 28 -6.98 -1.87 -1.32
N GLY A 29 -8.15 -2.15 -1.92
CA GLY A 29 -8.22 -2.66 -3.29
C GLY A 29 -7.51 -1.72 -4.28
N THR A 30 -7.82 -0.43 -4.22
CA THR A 30 -7.18 0.58 -5.08
C THR A 30 -5.69 0.69 -4.80
N PHE A 31 -5.27 0.74 -3.54
CA PHE A 31 -3.86 0.87 -3.18
C PHE A 31 -3.01 -0.32 -3.66
N PHE A 32 -3.51 -1.55 -3.50
CA PHE A 32 -2.76 -2.76 -3.87
C PHE A 32 -2.83 -3.08 -5.36
N ASP A 33 -3.95 -2.81 -6.05
CA ASP A 33 -4.11 -3.16 -7.47
C ASP A 33 -3.71 -2.03 -8.41
N ASN A 34 -3.95 -0.79 -8.01
CA ASN A 34 -3.68 0.40 -8.82
C ASN A 34 -3.09 1.54 -7.97
N PRO A 35 -1.92 1.32 -7.34
CA PRO A 35 -1.21 2.36 -6.62
C PRO A 35 -0.94 3.55 -7.55
N ARG A 36 -1.13 4.77 -7.04
CA ARG A 36 -0.97 6.00 -7.85
C ARG A 36 0.45 6.52 -7.80
N GLU A 37 1.08 6.47 -6.63
CA GLU A 37 2.41 7.03 -6.42
C GLU A 37 3.51 6.10 -6.91
N ALA A 38 4.56 6.69 -7.49
CA ALA A 38 5.72 5.93 -7.97
C ALA A 38 6.41 5.16 -6.83
N ARG A 39 6.47 5.75 -5.63
CA ARG A 39 7.03 5.11 -4.43
C ARG A 39 6.19 3.93 -3.96
N SER A 40 4.86 4.05 -3.97
CA SER A 40 3.95 2.93 -3.64
C SER A 40 4.11 1.77 -4.62
N LYS A 41 4.18 2.05 -5.93
CA LYS A 41 4.45 1.04 -6.97
C LYS A 41 5.77 0.30 -6.73
N ALA A 42 6.84 1.05 -6.47
CA ALA A 42 8.15 0.49 -6.22
C ALA A 42 8.16 -0.40 -4.96
N PHE A 43 7.50 0.05 -3.88
CA PHE A 43 7.35 -0.73 -2.66
C PHE A 43 6.58 -2.04 -2.90
N LEU A 44 5.39 -1.94 -3.51
CA LEU A 44 4.54 -3.11 -3.79
C LEU A 44 5.22 -4.13 -4.71
N SER A 45 6.06 -3.69 -5.66
CA SER A 45 6.81 -4.60 -6.53
C SER A 45 7.86 -5.44 -5.81
N GLN A 46 8.39 -4.97 -4.67
CA GLN A 46 9.41 -5.68 -3.89
C GLN A 46 8.82 -6.76 -2.98
N ILE A 47 7.55 -6.62 -2.60
CA ILE A 47 6.85 -7.51 -1.67
C ILE A 47 5.94 -8.53 -2.38
N SER A 48 5.69 -8.36 -3.68
CA SER A 48 4.81 -9.23 -4.45
C SER A 48 5.52 -10.44 -5.07
N HIS A 49 6.63 -10.89 -4.47
CA HIS A 49 7.37 -12.10 -4.85
C HIS A 49 7.40 -13.12 -3.72
#